data_AF-A0A661SCQ8-F1
#
_entry.id   AF-A0A661SCQ8-F1
#
_cell.length_a   1.000
_cell.length_b   1.000
_cell.length_c   1.000
_cell.angle_alpha   90.00
_cell.angle_beta   90.00
_cell.angle_gamma   90.00
#
_symmetry.space_group_name_H-M   'P 1'
#
loop_
_entity.id
_entity.type
_entity.pdbx_description
1 polymer ?
#
loop_
_entity_poly.entity_id
_entity_poly.type
_entity_poly.pdbx_seq_one_letter_code
_entity_poly.pdbx_strand_id
1 'polypeptide(L)'
;MDDTLTVFKASKYCNVSSKTIINWIDAGHIKAYKTVGGHRRIKQADLEAFMKKQGIPIPDGEPVDDRKRILVVDDDPIIVETIVQALEEDEFDYEVISASDGFEAGLQVNHFHPHLLILDIMMPDIKGYEVCQKIKSNEDTSDTKIVVLSAYLDEEKFKQMKEHGADVCFSKPLPLPQLKEEVAQLLGLKQIDD
;
A
#
# COMPACT_ATOMS: atom_id res chain seq x y z
N MET A 1 -0.58 -5.46 -26.86
CA MET A 1 -0.19 -6.14 -25.60
C MET A 1 -1.51 -6.52 -24.94
N ASP A 2 -1.65 -7.72 -24.38
CA ASP A 2 -2.86 -8.05 -23.61
C ASP A 2 -2.80 -7.23 -22.32
N ASP A 3 -3.53 -6.13 -22.24
CA ASP A 3 -3.52 -5.27 -21.07
C ASP A 3 -4.22 -5.99 -19.91
N THR A 4 -3.41 -6.41 -18.94
CA THR A 4 -3.87 -7.07 -17.71
C THR A 4 -4.11 -6.04 -16.63
N LEU A 5 -5.30 -6.07 -16.04
CA LEU A 5 -5.74 -5.20 -14.96
C LEU A 5 -5.53 -5.87 -13.60
N THR A 6 -5.20 -5.06 -12.60
CA THR A 6 -5.38 -5.46 -11.19
C THR A 6 -6.88 -5.52 -10.85
N VAL A 7 -7.21 -6.12 -9.71
CA VAL A 7 -8.60 -6.15 -9.21
C VAL A 7 -9.19 -4.74 -9.09
N PHE A 8 -8.41 -3.79 -8.64
CA PHE A 8 -8.88 -2.42 -8.45
C PHE A 8 -8.89 -1.60 -9.73
N LYS A 9 -7.92 -1.76 -10.65
CA LYS A 9 -8.06 -1.16 -11.99
C LYS A 9 -9.34 -1.65 -12.67
N ALA A 10 -9.64 -2.95 -12.55
CA ALA A 10 -10.91 -3.50 -13.01
C ALA A 10 -12.12 -2.90 -12.25
N SER A 11 -11.99 -2.66 -10.95
CA SER A 11 -13.08 -2.09 -10.15
C SER A 11 -13.39 -0.64 -10.55
N LYS A 12 -12.35 0.18 -10.75
CA LYS A 12 -12.47 1.55 -11.29
C LYS A 12 -13.05 1.55 -12.69
N TYR A 13 -12.58 0.64 -13.54
CA TYR A 13 -13.07 0.48 -14.90
C TYR A 13 -14.56 0.12 -14.94
N CYS A 14 -15.06 -0.71 -14.02
CA CYS A 14 -16.48 -1.05 -13.97
C CYS A 14 -17.32 -0.14 -13.05
N ASN A 15 -16.71 0.85 -12.39
CA ASN A 15 -17.29 1.65 -11.31
C ASN A 15 -17.95 0.80 -10.20
N VAL A 16 -17.23 -0.23 -9.73
CA VAL A 16 -17.62 -1.11 -8.62
C VAL A 16 -16.50 -1.20 -7.58
N SER A 17 -16.77 -1.80 -6.41
CA SER A 17 -15.73 -2.04 -5.40
C SER A 17 -14.80 -3.19 -5.80
N SER A 18 -13.56 -3.17 -5.31
CA SER A 18 -12.61 -4.29 -5.44
C SER A 18 -13.22 -5.61 -4.96
N LYS A 19 -14.01 -5.57 -3.88
CA LYS A 19 -14.70 -6.74 -3.34
C LYS A 19 -15.70 -7.34 -4.34
N THR A 20 -16.41 -6.51 -5.09
CA THR A 20 -17.31 -6.99 -6.16
C THR A 20 -16.53 -7.70 -7.27
N ILE A 21 -15.39 -7.15 -7.69
CA ILE A 21 -14.51 -7.82 -8.67
C ILE A 21 -14.01 -9.16 -8.14
N ILE A 22 -13.55 -9.21 -6.88
CA ILE A 22 -13.09 -10.46 -6.24
C ILE A 22 -14.23 -11.49 -6.22
N ASN A 23 -15.44 -11.08 -5.83
CA ASN A 23 -16.60 -11.98 -5.81
C ASN A 23 -16.92 -12.52 -7.21
N TRP A 24 -16.80 -11.71 -8.27
CA TRP A 24 -17.00 -12.18 -9.65
C TRP A 24 -15.92 -13.19 -10.08
N ILE A 25 -14.68 -13.00 -9.66
CA ILE A 25 -13.58 -13.94 -9.93
C ILE A 25 -13.81 -15.25 -9.18
N ASP A 26 -14.09 -15.17 -7.88
CA ASP A 26 -14.26 -16.35 -7.01
C ASP A 26 -15.52 -17.15 -7.40
N ALA A 27 -16.55 -16.49 -7.92
CA ALA A 27 -17.73 -17.13 -8.51
C ALA A 27 -17.47 -17.70 -9.93
N GLY A 28 -16.28 -17.53 -10.48
CA GLY A 28 -15.89 -18.03 -11.81
C GLY A 28 -16.49 -17.25 -12.98
N HIS A 29 -17.03 -16.05 -12.74
CA HIS A 29 -17.59 -15.21 -13.79
C HIS A 29 -16.53 -14.52 -14.65
N ILE A 30 -15.37 -14.21 -14.06
CA ILE A 30 -14.23 -13.57 -14.72
C ILE A 30 -12.99 -14.43 -14.50
N LYS A 31 -12.24 -14.70 -15.57
CA LYS A 31 -10.97 -15.40 -15.45
C LYS A 31 -9.91 -14.46 -14.88
N ALA A 32 -9.17 -14.95 -13.89
CA ALA A 32 -8.00 -14.28 -13.36
C ALA A 32 -6.89 -15.31 -13.09
N TYR A 33 -5.64 -14.86 -13.12
CA TYR A 33 -4.49 -15.62 -12.64
C TYR A 33 -3.80 -14.88 -11.51
N LYS A 34 -3.01 -15.59 -10.71
CA LYS A 34 -2.16 -14.98 -9.68
C LYS A 34 -0.73 -14.82 -10.20
N THR A 35 -0.10 -13.69 -9.93
CA THR A 35 1.36 -13.54 -10.13
C THR A 35 2.13 -14.34 -9.08
N VAL A 36 3.45 -14.43 -9.22
CA VAL A 36 4.33 -15.06 -8.22
C VAL A 36 4.15 -14.45 -6.81
N GLY A 37 3.91 -13.13 -6.72
CA GLY A 37 3.53 -12.44 -5.48
C GLY A 37 2.05 -12.55 -5.10
N GLY A 38 1.31 -13.57 -5.56
CA GLY A 38 -0.07 -13.83 -5.11
C GLY A 38 -1.19 -12.93 -5.67
N HIS A 39 -0.87 -11.77 -6.26
CA HIS A 39 -1.89 -10.84 -6.75
C HIS A 39 -2.69 -11.36 -7.95
N ARG A 40 -4.00 -11.13 -7.95
CA ARG A 40 -4.87 -11.41 -9.09
C ARG A 40 -4.60 -10.45 -10.26
N ARG A 41 -4.60 -10.98 -11.47
CA ARG A 41 -4.54 -10.26 -12.75
C ARG A 41 -5.67 -10.72 -13.64
N ILE A 42 -6.38 -9.77 -14.21
CA ILE A 42 -7.58 -9.96 -15.03
C ILE A 42 -7.23 -9.46 -16.42
N LYS A 43 -7.48 -10.23 -17.48
CA LYS A 43 -7.37 -9.68 -18.83
C LYS A 43 -8.50 -8.68 -19.05
N GLN A 44 -8.20 -7.48 -19.55
CA GLN A 44 -9.23 -6.48 -19.83
C GLN A 44 -10.34 -7.03 -20.74
N ALA A 45 -9.99 -7.82 -21.76
CA ALA A 45 -10.96 -8.45 -22.66
C ALA A 45 -11.92 -9.43 -21.94
N ASP A 46 -11.45 -10.18 -20.93
CA ASP A 46 -12.30 -11.09 -20.16
C ASP A 46 -13.29 -10.29 -19.27
N LEU A 47 -12.83 -9.17 -18.70
CA LEU A 47 -13.67 -8.26 -17.93
C LEU A 47 -14.76 -7.61 -18.80
N GLU A 48 -14.38 -7.06 -19.96
CA GLU A 48 -15.30 -6.42 -20.89
C GLU A 48 -16.34 -7.41 -21.46
N ALA A 49 -15.92 -8.66 -21.74
CA ALA A 49 -16.83 -9.72 -22.17
C ALA A 49 -17.89 -10.02 -21.09
N PHE A 50 -17.47 -10.07 -19.81
CA PHE A 50 -18.38 -10.22 -18.69
C PHE A 50 -19.31 -9.00 -18.55
N MET A 51 -18.79 -7.78 -18.59
CA MET A 51 -19.57 -6.54 -18.51
C MET A 51 -20.65 -6.48 -19.60
N LYS A 52 -20.28 -6.78 -20.85
CA LYS A 52 -21.21 -6.82 -21.98
C LYS A 52 -22.31 -7.86 -21.78
N LYS A 53 -21.96 -9.04 -21.26
CA LYS A 53 -22.92 -10.12 -20.95
C LYS A 53 -23.91 -9.71 -19.85
N GLN A 54 -23.48 -8.92 -18.88
CA GLN A 54 -24.31 -8.44 -17.77
C GLN A 54 -24.99 -7.08 -18.05
N GLY A 55 -24.74 -6.46 -19.20
CA GLY A 55 -25.28 -5.13 -19.53
C GLY A 55 -24.65 -3.99 -18.73
N ILE A 56 -23.44 -4.18 -18.18
CA ILE A 56 -22.68 -3.15 -17.48
C ILE A 56 -22.03 -2.23 -18.54
N PRO A 57 -22.19 -0.90 -18.45
CA PRO A 57 -21.59 0.04 -19.39
C PRO A 57 -20.07 0.02 -19.29
N ILE A 58 -19.39 0.02 -20.45
CA ILE A 58 -17.93 0.09 -20.57
C ILE A 58 -17.54 1.57 -20.67
N PRO A 59 -16.60 2.08 -19.85
CA PRO A 59 -16.16 3.48 -19.94
C PRO A 59 -15.38 3.76 -21.23
N ASP A 60 -15.49 4.98 -21.74
CA ASP A 60 -14.80 5.43 -22.96
C ASP A 60 -13.34 5.90 -22.74
N GLY A 61 -12.63 5.41 -21.72
CA GLY A 61 -11.26 5.87 -21.38
C GLY A 61 -10.37 4.84 -20.69
N GLU A 62 -9.05 5.06 -20.72
CA GLU A 62 -8.08 4.22 -20.00
C GLU A 62 -8.22 4.40 -18.48
N PRO A 63 -8.10 3.31 -17.69
CA PRO A 63 -8.12 3.40 -16.24
C PRO A 63 -6.90 4.19 -15.72
N VAL A 64 -7.16 5.30 -15.03
CA VAL A 64 -6.13 6.10 -14.35
C VAL A 64 -5.54 5.28 -13.19
N ASP A 65 -4.21 5.20 -13.08
CA ASP A 65 -3.53 4.54 -11.96
C ASP A 65 -3.46 5.51 -10.77
N ASP A 66 -4.52 5.52 -9.94
CA ASP A 66 -4.64 6.33 -8.72
C ASP A 66 -4.19 5.59 -7.45
N ARG A 67 -3.45 4.48 -7.61
CA ARG A 67 -2.98 3.66 -6.47
C ARG A 67 -2.12 4.50 -5.53
N LYS A 68 -2.33 4.28 -4.23
CA LYS A 68 -1.46 4.88 -3.23
C LYS A 68 -0.18 4.06 -3.15
N ARG A 69 0.94 4.73 -3.44
CA ARG A 69 2.31 4.25 -3.31
C ARG A 69 2.72 4.13 -1.83
N ILE A 70 3.12 2.93 -1.42
CA ILE A 70 3.61 2.61 -0.08
C ILE A 70 5.02 2.02 -0.19
N LEU A 71 5.95 2.55 0.59
CA LEU A 71 7.30 2.00 0.74
C LEU A 71 7.41 1.32 2.11
N VAL A 72 7.79 0.04 2.13
CA VAL A 72 8.04 -0.74 3.35
C VAL A 72 9.54 -0.88 3.56
N VAL A 73 10.06 -0.52 4.72
CA VAL A 73 11.50 -0.53 5.03
C VAL A 73 11.75 -1.28 6.32
N ASP A 74 12.38 -2.45 6.20
CA ASP A 74 12.73 -3.34 7.32
C ASP A 74 13.84 -4.28 6.85
N ASP A 75 14.83 -4.57 7.70
CA ASP A 75 15.94 -5.47 7.36
C ASP A 75 15.55 -6.95 7.58
N ASP A 76 14.44 -7.22 8.27
CA ASP A 76 13.87 -8.55 8.39
C ASP A 76 12.95 -8.88 7.18
N PRO A 77 13.38 -9.76 6.26
CA PRO A 77 12.60 -10.09 5.07
C PRO A 77 11.25 -10.74 5.40
N ILE A 78 11.12 -11.41 6.56
CA ILE A 78 9.86 -12.02 6.98
C ILE A 78 8.85 -10.93 7.34
N ILE A 79 9.30 -9.88 8.02
CA ILE A 79 8.44 -8.74 8.37
C ILE A 79 8.01 -7.98 7.11
N VAL A 80 8.96 -7.72 6.20
CA VAL A 80 8.67 -7.11 4.90
C VAL A 80 7.61 -7.91 4.15
N GLU A 81 7.83 -9.21 3.96
CA GLU A 81 6.90 -10.08 3.23
C GLU A 81 5.52 -10.10 3.90
N THR A 82 5.47 -10.17 5.23
CA THR A 82 4.22 -10.17 5.99
C THR A 82 3.42 -8.88 5.79
N ILE A 83 4.08 -7.71 5.87
CA ILE A 83 3.42 -6.40 5.69
C ILE A 83 2.96 -6.24 4.24
N VAL A 84 3.83 -6.56 3.29
CA VAL A 84 3.52 -6.49 1.86
C VAL A 84 2.30 -7.35 1.55
N GLN A 85 2.29 -8.63 1.93
CA GLN A 85 1.13 -9.51 1.73
C GLN A 85 -0.14 -8.96 2.38
N ALA A 86 -0.06 -8.43 3.60
CA ALA A 86 -1.23 -7.89 4.29
C ALA A 86 -1.85 -6.67 3.59
N LEU A 87 -1.01 -5.78 3.04
CA LEU A 87 -1.43 -4.62 2.25
C LEU A 87 -1.95 -5.03 0.88
N GLU A 88 -1.36 -6.05 0.26
CA GLU A 88 -1.81 -6.59 -1.03
C GLU A 88 -3.16 -7.32 -0.94
N GLU A 89 -3.48 -7.88 0.23
CA GLU A 89 -4.77 -8.49 0.57
C GLU A 89 -5.80 -7.47 1.10
N ASP A 90 -5.47 -6.17 1.10
CA ASP A 90 -6.40 -5.12 1.49
C ASP A 90 -7.53 -4.90 0.45
N GLU A 91 -8.60 -4.25 0.91
CA GLU A 91 -9.72 -3.84 0.05
C GLU A 91 -9.32 -2.73 -0.93
N PHE A 92 -8.30 -1.95 -0.57
CA PHE A 92 -7.67 -0.92 -1.38
C PHE A 92 -6.48 -1.49 -2.15
N ASP A 93 -6.27 -1.05 -3.39
CA ASP A 93 -5.09 -1.44 -4.17
C ASP A 93 -4.00 -0.40 -3.98
N TYR A 94 -2.92 -0.86 -3.38
CA TYR A 94 -1.72 -0.10 -3.17
C TYR A 94 -0.68 -0.49 -4.21
N GLU A 95 0.19 0.44 -4.53
CA GLU A 95 1.47 0.08 -5.14
C GLU A 95 2.48 -0.02 -4.02
N VAL A 96 2.91 -1.25 -3.71
CA VAL A 96 3.83 -1.50 -2.60
C VAL A 96 5.18 -1.90 -3.16
N ILE A 97 6.23 -1.24 -2.69
CA ILE A 97 7.61 -1.68 -2.87
C ILE A 97 8.28 -1.77 -1.51
N SER A 98 9.39 -2.48 -1.43
CA SER A 98 10.18 -2.60 -0.21
C SER A 98 11.62 -2.17 -0.40
N ALA A 99 12.26 -1.84 0.70
CA ALA A 99 13.71 -1.66 0.81
C ALA A 99 14.22 -2.39 2.06
N SER A 100 15.42 -2.94 1.97
CA SER A 100 16.04 -3.74 3.03
C SER A 100 17.12 -2.99 3.83
N ASP A 101 17.52 -1.81 3.37
CA ASP A 101 18.51 -0.97 4.02
C ASP A 101 18.23 0.53 3.79
N GLY A 102 19.02 1.39 4.46
CA GLY A 102 18.84 2.84 4.39
C GLY A 102 19.26 3.53 3.13
N PHE A 103 20.21 2.95 2.42
CA PHE A 103 20.62 3.49 1.13
C PHE A 103 19.51 3.25 0.10
N GLU A 104 19.00 2.02 0.04
CA GLU A 104 17.87 1.65 -0.81
C GLU A 104 16.62 2.45 -0.45
N ALA A 105 16.28 2.56 0.85
CA ALA A 105 15.14 3.34 1.30
C ALA A 105 15.22 4.81 0.85
N GLY A 106 16.38 5.46 1.03
CA GLY A 106 16.59 6.84 0.59
C GLY A 106 16.49 7.00 -0.94
N LEU A 107 16.95 6.02 -1.71
CA LEU A 107 16.81 6.01 -3.17
C LEU A 107 15.33 5.90 -3.57
N GLN A 108 14.60 4.96 -2.96
CA GLN A 108 13.20 4.71 -3.27
C GLN A 108 12.29 5.88 -2.87
N VAL A 109 12.55 6.56 -1.75
CA VAL A 109 11.78 7.76 -1.38
C VAL A 109 11.80 8.82 -2.50
N ASN A 110 12.94 9.00 -3.17
CA ASN A 110 13.10 10.00 -4.23
C ASN A 110 12.62 9.52 -5.61
N HIS A 111 12.69 8.23 -5.92
CA HIS A 111 12.25 7.72 -7.22
C HIS A 111 10.79 7.29 -7.25
N PHE A 112 10.33 6.67 -6.17
CA PHE A 112 8.98 6.13 -6.05
C PHE A 112 8.00 7.17 -5.50
N HIS A 113 8.47 8.25 -4.85
CA HIS A 113 7.64 9.27 -4.23
C HIS A 113 6.47 8.66 -3.43
N PRO A 114 6.76 7.86 -2.39
CA PRO A 114 5.72 7.17 -1.63
C PRO A 114 4.77 8.18 -0.98
N HIS A 115 3.47 7.87 -1.01
CA HIS A 115 2.50 8.62 -0.21
C HIS A 115 2.57 8.21 1.27
N LEU A 116 3.02 6.98 1.55
CA LEU A 116 3.22 6.47 2.90
C LEU A 116 4.50 5.62 2.97
N LEU A 117 5.27 5.82 4.04
CA LEU A 117 6.45 5.06 4.42
C LEU A 117 6.14 4.26 5.69
N ILE A 118 6.38 2.96 5.66
CA ILE A 118 6.43 2.10 6.84
C ILE A 118 7.92 1.83 7.12
N LEU A 119 8.42 2.27 8.27
CA LEU A 119 9.85 2.28 8.59
C LEU A 119 10.13 1.57 9.92
N ASP A 120 10.96 0.54 9.89
CA ASP A 120 11.64 0.06 11.09
C ASP A 120 12.77 1.01 11.50
N ILE A 121 12.78 1.38 12.77
CA ILE A 121 13.77 2.29 13.37
C ILE A 121 14.88 1.55 14.10
N MET A 122 14.80 0.22 14.20
CA MET A 122 15.79 -0.64 14.85
C MET A 122 16.87 -1.18 13.90
N MET A 123 16.84 -0.77 12.62
CA MET A 123 17.83 -1.20 11.64
C MET A 123 19.22 -0.66 11.94
N PRO A 124 20.30 -1.42 11.69
CA PRO A 124 21.66 -1.06 12.08
C PRO A 124 22.20 0.18 11.35
N ASP A 125 21.80 0.38 10.09
CA ASP A 125 22.37 1.41 9.21
C ASP A 125 21.49 2.67 9.11
N ILE A 126 20.32 2.66 9.77
CA ILE A 126 19.40 3.80 9.79
C ILE A 126 19.10 4.23 11.21
N LYS A 127 19.24 5.53 11.45
CA LYS A 127 18.62 6.17 12.60
C LYS A 127 17.24 6.68 12.21
N GLY A 128 16.20 5.95 12.62
CA GLY A 128 14.83 6.19 12.15
C GLY A 128 14.32 7.62 12.32
N TYR A 129 14.72 8.30 13.40
CA TYR A 129 14.36 9.71 13.64
C TYR A 129 14.99 10.68 12.63
N GLU A 130 16.23 10.41 12.16
CA GLU A 130 16.90 11.22 11.15
C GLU A 130 16.21 11.07 9.79
N VAL A 131 15.71 9.87 9.48
CA VAL A 131 14.92 9.62 8.26
C VAL A 131 13.60 10.39 8.30
N CYS A 132 12.88 10.35 9.43
CA CYS A 132 11.64 11.10 9.58
C CYS A 132 11.86 12.60 9.36
N GLN A 133 12.85 13.18 10.03
CA GLN A 133 13.20 14.60 9.87
C GLN A 133 13.61 14.94 8.43
N LYS A 134 14.42 14.09 7.78
CA LYS A 134 14.88 14.33 6.41
C LYS A 134 13.73 14.30 5.41
N ILE A 135 12.78 13.37 5.56
CA ILE A 135 11.59 13.29 4.71
C ILE A 135 10.70 14.51 4.93
N LYS A 136 10.44 14.89 6.19
CA LYS A 136 9.55 16.01 6.51
C LYS A 136 10.14 17.40 6.22
N SER A 137 11.47 17.52 6.16
CA SER A 137 12.15 18.79 5.85
C SER A 137 12.37 19.04 4.35
N ASN A 138 12.15 18.03 3.50
CA ASN A 138 12.21 18.18 2.06
C ASN A 138 10.81 18.44 1.50
N GLU A 139 10.64 19.55 0.78
CA GLU A 139 9.35 19.98 0.20
C GLU A 139 8.74 18.91 -0.73
N ASP A 140 9.57 18.14 -1.45
CA ASP A 140 9.09 17.10 -2.37
C ASP A 140 8.53 15.86 -1.65
N THR A 141 8.88 15.67 -0.37
CA THR A 141 8.53 14.47 0.40
C THR A 141 7.82 14.79 1.72
N SER A 142 7.58 16.06 2.04
CA SER A 142 7.04 16.48 3.33
C SER A 142 5.63 15.94 3.60
N ASP A 143 4.88 15.70 2.52
CA ASP A 143 3.53 15.16 2.57
C ASP A 143 3.49 13.63 2.76
N THR A 144 4.61 12.93 2.57
CA THR A 144 4.70 11.48 2.80
C THR A 144 4.35 11.16 4.24
N LYS A 145 3.35 10.31 4.44
CA LYS A 145 2.95 9.80 5.77
C LYS A 145 3.97 8.81 6.28
N ILE A 146 4.26 8.83 7.58
CA ILE A 146 5.29 7.97 8.16
C ILE A 146 4.68 7.13 9.28
N VAL A 147 4.72 5.82 9.11
CA VAL A 147 4.38 4.81 10.10
C VAL A 147 5.68 4.18 10.60
N VAL A 148 5.93 4.28 11.91
CA VAL A 148 7.14 3.75 12.54
C VAL A 148 6.87 2.39 13.17
N LEU A 149 7.77 1.44 12.96
CA LEU A 149 7.78 0.13 13.60
C LEU A 149 8.96 0.03 14.55
N SER A 150 8.78 -0.58 15.72
CA SER A 150 9.89 -0.90 16.63
C SER A 150 9.57 -2.06 17.55
N ALA A 151 10.59 -2.86 17.89
CA ALA A 151 10.49 -3.88 18.93
C ALA A 151 10.48 -3.30 20.36
N TYR A 152 10.88 -2.03 20.54
CA TYR A 152 10.93 -1.37 21.84
C TYR A 152 10.45 0.07 21.72
N LEU A 153 9.15 0.26 21.93
CA LEU A 153 8.53 1.58 22.08
C LEU A 153 7.88 1.67 23.46
N ASP A 154 8.42 2.55 24.30
CA ASP A 154 7.71 3.08 25.45
C ASP A 154 7.00 4.39 25.05
N GLU A 155 6.15 4.91 25.94
CA GLU A 155 5.39 6.15 25.69
C GLU A 155 6.30 7.35 25.36
N GLU A 156 7.50 7.39 25.94
CA GLU A 156 8.45 8.47 25.71
C GLU A 156 9.02 8.42 24.29
N LYS A 157 9.45 7.25 23.83
CA LYS A 157 9.91 7.03 22.44
C LYS A 157 8.81 7.29 21.43
N PHE A 158 7.57 6.89 21.73
CA PHE A 158 6.41 7.22 20.87
C PHE A 158 6.26 8.72 20.68
N LYS A 159 6.33 9.48 21.79
CA LYS A 159 6.23 10.93 21.75
C LYS A 159 7.39 11.55 20.96
N GLN A 160 8.61 11.10 21.20
CA GLN A 160 9.78 11.56 20.46
C GLN A 160 9.62 11.32 18.96
N MET A 161 9.24 10.11 18.53
CA MET A 161 9.07 9.82 17.10
C MET A 161 8.00 10.69 16.45
N LYS A 162 6.89 10.98 17.14
CA LYS A 162 5.87 11.94 16.66
C LYS A 162 6.42 13.35 16.51
N GLU A 163 7.21 13.83 17.48
CA GLU A 163 7.89 15.14 17.38
C GLU A 163 8.86 15.21 16.20
N HIS A 164 9.42 14.07 15.78
CA HIS A 164 10.33 13.95 14.62
C HIS A 164 9.59 13.72 13.29
N GLY A 165 8.24 13.70 13.31
CA GLY A 165 7.43 13.65 12.10
C GLY A 165 6.79 12.30 11.79
N ALA A 166 6.84 11.31 12.70
CA ALA A 166 6.03 10.12 12.57
C ALA A 166 4.54 10.45 12.74
N ASP A 167 3.70 9.98 11.83
CA ASP A 167 2.24 10.14 11.92
C ASP A 167 1.66 9.10 12.91
N VAL A 168 2.10 7.84 12.78
CA VAL A 168 1.68 6.71 13.64
C VAL A 168 2.89 5.85 13.99
N CYS A 169 2.81 5.12 15.09
CA CYS A 169 3.87 4.22 15.52
C CYS A 169 3.24 2.92 16.04
N PHE A 170 3.86 1.78 15.77
CA PHE A 170 3.43 0.46 16.21
C PHE A 170 4.59 -0.27 16.89
N SER A 171 4.27 -1.01 17.96
CA SER A 171 5.20 -1.99 18.53
C SER A 171 5.12 -3.32 17.77
N LYS A 172 6.28 -3.97 17.60
CA LYS A 172 6.35 -5.36 17.14
C LYS A 172 6.06 -6.29 18.33
N PRO A 173 5.30 -7.39 18.16
CA PRO A 173 4.74 -7.91 16.91
C PRO A 173 3.55 -7.09 16.38
N LEU A 174 3.50 -6.92 15.06
CA LEU A 174 2.60 -5.96 14.42
C LEU A 174 1.15 -6.46 14.35
N PRO A 175 0.17 -5.69 14.84
CA PRO A 175 -1.25 -5.99 14.63
C PRO A 175 -1.68 -5.61 13.21
N LEU A 176 -1.53 -6.52 12.25
CA LEU A 176 -1.83 -6.28 10.82
C LEU A 176 -3.21 -5.64 10.53
N PRO A 177 -4.31 -6.04 11.20
CA PRO A 177 -5.60 -5.37 10.99
C PRO A 177 -5.56 -3.87 11.32
N GLN A 178 -4.90 -3.52 12.43
CA GLN A 178 -4.77 -2.12 12.87
C GLN A 178 -3.82 -1.34 11.96
N LEU A 179 -2.73 -1.97 11.48
CA LEU A 179 -1.85 -1.35 10.49
C LEU A 179 -2.64 -0.95 9.24
N LYS A 180 -3.46 -1.86 8.70
CA LYS A 180 -4.26 -1.61 7.49
C LYS A 180 -5.27 -0.48 7.68
N GLU A 181 -5.92 -0.44 8.85
CA GLU A 181 -6.84 0.64 9.20
C GLU A 181 -6.13 2.01 9.24
N GLU A 182 -4.98 2.09 9.90
CA GLU A 182 -4.19 3.33 9.98
C GLU A 182 -3.62 3.75 8.62
N VAL A 183 -3.13 2.80 7.81
CA VAL A 183 -2.68 3.07 6.45
C VAL A 183 -3.80 3.68 5.61
N ALA A 184 -5.00 3.08 5.64
CA ALA A 184 -6.15 3.59 4.91
C ALA A 184 -6.59 4.98 5.42
N GLN A 185 -6.57 5.21 6.73
CA GLN A 185 -6.90 6.51 7.34
C GLN A 185 -5.91 7.60 6.93
N LEU A 186 -4.60 7.35 7.07
CA LEU A 186 -3.54 8.30 6.74
C LEU A 186 -3.53 8.68 5.26
N LEU A 187 -3.92 7.74 4.39
CA LEU A 187 -4.03 7.95 2.94
C LEU A 187 -5.37 8.55 2.51
N GLY A 188 -6.29 8.81 3.45
CA GLY A 188 -7.61 9.40 3.20
C GLY A 188 -8.57 8.48 2.45
N LEU A 189 -8.38 7.16 2.55
CA LEU A 189 -9.18 6.14 1.85
C LEU A 189 -10.38 5.66 2.66
N LYS A 190 -10.37 5.84 3.99
CA LYS A 190 -11.53 5.68 4.87
C LYS A 190 -11.95 7.03 5.42
N GLN A 191 -13.25 7.34 5.33
CA GLN A 191 -13.81 8.45 6.08
C GLN A 191 -13.88 8.04 7.55
N ILE A 192 -13.51 8.95 8.45
CA ILE A 192 -13.80 8.82 9.87
C ILE A 192 -15.32 9.01 9.95
N ASP A 193 -16.06 7.95 10.24
CA ASP A 193 -17.43 8.09 10.69
C ASP A 193 -17.36 8.76 12.08
N ASP A 194 -17.66 10.06 12.14
CA ASP A 194 -17.87 10.82 13.38
C ASP A 194 -19.06 10.25 14.21
#